data_AF-A0A382YFG0-F1
#
_entry.id   AF-A0A382YFG0-F1
#
_cell.length_a   1.000
_cell.length_b   1.000
_cell.length_c   1.000
_cell.angle_alpha   90.00
_cell.angle_beta   90.00
_cell.angle_gamma   90.00
#
_symmetry.space_group_name_H-M   'P 1'
#
loop_
_entity.id
_entity.type
_entity.pdbx_description
1 polymer ?
#
loop_
_entity_poly.entity_id
_entity_poly.type
_entity_poly.pdbx_seq_one_letter_code
_entity_poly.pdbx_strand_id
1 'polypeptide(L)'
;MPSRPLTELEFRDLMAAVGPFEGNPTIAVAVSGGPDSLCLALLLKTWVTYREGEVIALIVDHQLRPESASEAKTAQGWLQNHGISSHI
;
A
#
# COMPACT_ATOMS: atom_id res chain seq x y z
N MET A 1 -12.42 16.26 17.69
CA MET A 1 -12.75 16.53 16.27
C MET A 1 -12.44 15.27 15.49
N PRO A 2 -13.37 14.65 14.74
CA PRO A 2 -12.97 13.59 13.85
C PRO A 2 -12.02 14.18 12.80
N SER A 3 -10.85 13.58 12.64
CA SER A 3 -9.89 13.97 11.60
C SER A 3 -10.53 13.71 10.23
N ARG A 4 -10.53 14.72 9.36
CA ARG A 4 -11.01 14.54 7.99
C ARG A 4 -10.12 13.55 7.22
N PRO A 5 -10.64 12.90 6.16
CA PRO A 5 -9.82 12.08 5.28
C PRO A 5 -8.66 12.88 4.67
N LEU A 6 -7.57 12.16 4.39
CA LEU A 6 -6.43 12.71 3.66
C LEU A 6 -6.83 12.94 2.20
N THR A 7 -6.49 14.10 1.65
CA THR A 7 -6.69 14.39 0.22
C THR A 7 -5.53 13.89 -0.62
N GLU A 8 -5.75 13.69 -1.93
CA GLU A 8 -4.69 13.32 -2.87
C GLU A 8 -3.55 14.34 -2.90
N LEU A 9 -3.88 15.63 -2.78
CA LEU A 9 -2.91 16.72 -2.76
C LEU A 9 -1.99 16.64 -1.53
N GLU A 10 -2.59 16.41 -0.35
CA GLU A 10 -1.83 16.25 0.89
C GLU A 10 -0.97 15.01 0.87
N PHE A 11 -1.49 13.89 0.36
CA PHE A 11 -0.69 12.68 0.21
C PHE A 11 0.49 12.90 -0.72
N ARG A 12 0.28 13.59 -1.85
CA ARG A 12 1.34 13.95 -2.80
C ARG A 12 2.45 14.77 -2.13
N ASP A 13 2.06 15.77 -1.33
CA ASP A 13 3.01 16.65 -0.66
C ASP A 13 3.77 15.91 0.47
N LEU A 14 3.11 14.99 1.18
CA LEU A 14 3.75 14.10 2.15
C LEU A 14 4.78 13.18 1.46
N MET A 15 4.42 12.59 0.31
CA MET A 15 5.33 11.74 -0.46
C MET A 15 6.55 12.51 -0.97
N ALA A 16 6.43 13.81 -1.25
CA ALA A 16 7.59 14.63 -1.65
C ALA A 16 8.70 14.66 -0.58
N ALA A 17 8.35 14.52 0.71
CA ALA A 17 9.32 14.44 1.81
C ALA A 17 9.96 13.05 1.97
N VAL A 18 9.37 12.00 1.40
CA VAL A 18 9.88 10.61 1.47
C VAL A 18 10.91 10.32 0.37
N GLY A 19 10.83 11.03 -0.75
CA GLY A 19 11.71 10.84 -1.90
C GLY A 19 13.18 11.25 -1.67
N PRO A 20 13.99 11.35 -2.74
CA PRO A 20 13.58 11.38 -4.15
C PRO A 20 13.12 10.02 -4.68
N PHE A 21 12.29 10.07 -5.72
CA PHE A 21 11.84 8.90 -6.47
C PHE A 21 12.27 9.01 -7.93
N GLU A 22 12.29 7.88 -8.64
CA GLU A 22 12.51 7.81 -10.07
C GLU A 22 11.38 8.50 -10.86
N GLY A 23 11.58 8.72 -12.16
CA GLY A 23 10.56 9.27 -13.05
C GLY A 23 9.30 8.38 -13.12
N ASN A 24 9.52 7.07 -13.22
CA ASN A 24 8.51 6.00 -13.15
C ASN A 24 8.76 5.19 -11.87
N PRO A 25 8.26 5.63 -10.71
CA PRO A 25 8.67 5.07 -9.42
C PRO A 25 8.17 3.64 -9.25
N THR A 26 9.02 2.77 -8.70
CA THR A 26 8.64 1.43 -8.26
C THR A 26 8.71 1.39 -6.74
N ILE A 27 7.56 1.36 -6.07
CA ILE A 27 7.49 1.45 -4.60
C ILE A 27 7.07 0.12 -4.00
N ALA A 28 7.93 -0.43 -3.14
CA ALA A 28 7.55 -1.51 -2.24
C ALA A 28 6.87 -0.94 -0.98
N VAL A 29 5.72 -1.49 -0.59
CA VAL A 29 5.00 -1.10 0.63
C VAL A 29 4.69 -2.32 1.48
N ALA A 30 4.99 -2.25 2.77
CA ALA A 30 4.61 -3.30 3.72
C ALA A 30 3.11 -3.22 4.03
N VAL A 31 2.40 -4.34 3.87
CA VAL A 31 0.96 -4.45 4.13
C VAL A 31 0.70 -5.57 5.14
N SER A 32 0.19 -5.20 6.32
CA SER A 32 -0.16 -6.17 7.38
C SER A 32 -1.57 -6.74 7.23
N GLY A 33 -2.39 -6.17 6.34
CA GLY A 33 -3.82 -6.45 6.24
C GLY A 33 -4.69 -5.58 7.14
N GLY A 34 -4.08 -4.75 7.99
CA GLY A 34 -4.80 -3.73 8.77
C GLY A 34 -5.25 -2.53 7.92
N PRO A 35 -6.25 -1.77 8.40
CA PRO A 35 -6.86 -0.67 7.65
C PRO A 35 -5.85 0.42 7.25
N ASP A 36 -4.90 0.76 8.12
CA ASP A 36 -3.91 1.80 7.84
C ASP A 36 -2.98 1.39 6.69
N SER A 37 -2.49 0.15 6.71
CA SER A 37 -1.58 -0.36 5.68
C SER A 37 -2.26 -0.53 4.32
N LEU A 38 -3.54 -0.92 4.32
CA LEU A 38 -4.36 -0.99 3.11
C LEU A 38 -4.65 0.40 2.56
N CYS A 39 -5.00 1.36 3.43
CA CYS A 39 -5.20 2.75 3.05
C CYS A 39 -3.94 3.33 2.39
N LEU A 40 -2.76 3.09 2.99
CA LEU A 40 -1.48 3.51 2.42
C LEU A 40 -1.25 2.89 1.04
N ALA A 41 -1.48 1.59 0.87
CA ALA A 41 -1.32 0.91 -0.41
C ALA A 41 -2.25 1.49 -1.50
N LEU A 42 -3.50 1.82 -1.16
CA LEU A 42 -4.45 2.44 -2.08
C LEU A 42 -4.05 3.87 -2.45
N LEU A 43 -3.63 4.68 -1.47
CA LEU A 43 -3.13 6.03 -1.72
C LEU A 43 -1.87 6.02 -2.60
N LEU A 44 -0.95 5.08 -2.34
CA LEU A 44 0.24 4.88 -3.18
C LEU A 44 -0.15 4.46 -4.59
N LYS A 45 -1.11 3.55 -4.77
CA LYS A 45 -1.57 3.12 -6.10
C LYS A 45 -2.06 4.31 -6.93
N THR A 46 -2.89 5.17 -6.33
CA THR A 46 -3.34 6.41 -6.99
C THR A 46 -2.16 7.33 -7.29
N TRP A 47 -1.25 7.52 -6.33
CA TRP A 47 -0.10 8.41 -6.48
C TRP A 47 0.88 7.97 -7.58
N VAL A 48 1.20 6.67 -7.70
CA VAL A 48 2.10 6.17 -8.76
C VAL A 48 1.44 6.17 -10.13
N THR A 49 0.09 6.08 -10.21
CA THR A 49 -0.63 6.07 -11.48
C THR A 49 -0.41 7.37 -12.25
N TYR A 50 -0.41 8.51 -11.56
CA TYR A 50 -0.09 9.82 -12.17
C TYR A 50 1.38 9.98 -12.59
N ARG A 51 2.24 9.03 -12.23
CA ARG A 51 3.68 9.02 -12.51
C ARG A 51 4.11 7.86 -13.39
N GLU A 52 3.15 7.14 -13.96
CA GLU A 52 3.42 5.93 -14.77
C GLU A 52 4.34 4.94 -14.02
N GLY A 53 4.19 4.86 -12.70
CA GLY A 53 4.94 3.97 -11.83
C GLY A 53 4.11 2.79 -11.34
N GLU A 54 4.68 2.03 -10.42
CA GLU A 54 4.06 0.83 -9.87
C GLU A 54 4.25 0.71 -8.34
N VAL A 55 3.32 -0.01 -7.72
CA VAL A 55 3.36 -0.36 -6.30
C VAL A 55 3.37 -1.87 -6.17
N ILE A 56 4.28 -2.37 -5.35
CA ILE A 56 4.40 -3.78 -4.99
C ILE A 56 4.14 -3.89 -3.49
N ALA A 57 3.08 -4.57 -3.10
CA ALA A 57 2.78 -4.82 -1.70
C ALA A 57 3.53 -6.05 -1.19
N LEU A 58 4.17 -5.93 -0.04
CA LEU A 58 4.87 -7.00 0.66
C LEU A 58 4.13 -7.32 1.94
N ILE A 59 3.66 -8.55 2.07
CA ILE A 59 2.95 -9.09 3.22
C ILE A 59 3.91 -10.07 3.89
N VAL A 60 3.95 -10.11 5.22
CA VAL A 60 4.79 -11.08 5.95
C VAL A 60 3.87 -11.98 6.76
N ASP A 61 3.85 -13.27 6.42
CA ASP A 61 3.24 -14.29 7.27
C ASP A 61 4.19 -14.65 8.42
N HIS A 62 3.96 -14.05 9.59
CA HIS A 62 4.80 -14.27 10.78
C HIS A 62 4.60 -15.64 11.43
N GLN A 63 3.55 -16.39 11.07
CA GLN A 63 3.23 -17.71 11.61
C GLN A 63 3.08 -17.77 13.15
N LEU A 64 2.75 -16.63 13.79
CA LEU A 64 2.56 -16.56 15.24
C LEU A 64 1.28 -17.24 15.71
N ARG A 65 0.30 -17.37 14.82
CA ARG A 65 -1.01 -18.02 15.07
C ARG A 65 -1.40 -18.86 13.86
N PRO A 66 -2.22 -19.92 14.02
CA PRO A 66 -2.69 -20.74 12.90
C PRO A 66 -3.39 -19.95 11.79
N GLU A 67 -4.03 -18.83 12.13
CA GLU A 67 -4.79 -17.99 11.21
C GLU A 67 -3.91 -17.08 10.34
N SER A 68 -2.63 -16.88 10.71
CA SER A 68 -1.72 -15.91 10.09
C SER A 68 -1.62 -16.07 8.56
N ALA A 69 -1.48 -17.30 8.06
CA ALA A 69 -1.44 -17.58 6.62
C ALA A 69 -2.75 -17.23 5.90
N SER A 70 -3.90 -17.44 6.55
CA SER A 70 -5.21 -17.08 5.98
C SER A 70 -5.46 -15.58 5.98
N GLU A 71 -5.00 -14.87 7.03
CA GLU A 71 -5.03 -13.40 7.11
C GLU A 71 -4.16 -12.78 6.00
N ALA A 72 -2.93 -13.29 5.81
CA ALA A 72 -2.03 -12.84 4.73
C ALA A 72 -2.62 -13.03 3.33
N LYS A 73 -3.22 -14.21 3.05
CA LYS A 73 -3.92 -14.48 1.78
C LYS A 73 -5.14 -13.58 1.57
N THR A 74 -5.85 -13.26 2.64
CA THR A 74 -7.00 -12.35 2.58
C THR A 74 -6.55 -10.94 2.17
N ALA A 75 -5.49 -10.42 2.82
CA ALA A 75 -4.89 -9.14 2.45
C ALA A 75 -4.40 -9.13 1.00
N GLN A 76 -3.75 -10.21 0.55
CA GLN A 76 -3.31 -10.38 -0.83
C GLN A 76 -4.47 -10.31 -1.82
N GLY A 77 -5.59 -11.00 -1.53
CA GLY A 77 -6.80 -10.97 -2.35
C GLY A 77 -7.41 -9.57 -2.45
N TRP A 78 -7.44 -8.81 -1.34
CA TRP A 78 -7.89 -7.42 -1.38
C TRP A 78 -7.01 -6.54 -2.26
N LEU A 79 -5.68 -6.68 -2.20
CA LEU A 79 -4.74 -5.93 -3.02
C LEU A 79 -4.89 -6.28 -4.52
N GLN A 80 -5.03 -7.56 -4.84
CA GLN A 80 -5.25 -8.02 -6.22
C GLN A 80 -6.55 -7.46 -6.81
N ASN A 81 -7.63 -7.40 -6.03
CA ASN A 81 -8.89 -6.79 -6.45
C ASN A 81 -8.77 -5.29 -6.76
N HIS A 82 -7.75 -4.61 -6.23
CA HIS A 82 -7.44 -3.21 -6.51
C HIS A 82 -6.28 -3.03 -7.52
N GLY A 83 -5.85 -4.11 -8.19
CA GLY A 83 -4.80 -4.06 -9.20
C GLY A 83 -3.42 -3.71 -8.64
N ILE A 84 -3.13 -4.14 -7.40
CA ILE A 84 -1.83 -3.98 -6.74
C ILE A 84 -1.14 -5.35 -6.70
N SER A 85 0.03 -5.44 -7.33
CA SER A 85 0.90 -6.62 -7.28
C SER A 85 1.33 -6.89 -5.85
N SER A 86 1.34 -8.15 -5.42
CA SER A 86 1.62 -8.48 -4.02
C SER A 86 2.31 -9.82 -3.81
N HIS A 87 3.19 -9.87 -2.81
CA HIS A 87 3.90 -11.07 -2.36
C HIS A 87 3.67 -11.30 -0.86
N ILE A 88 3.52 -12.56 -0.46
CA ILE A 88 3.49 -13.02 0.94
C ILE A 88 4.82 -13.72 1.22
#